data_AF-A0A843XB26-F1
#
_entry.id   AF-A0A843XB26-F1
#
_cell.length_a   1.000
_cell.length_b   1.000
_cell.length_c   1.000
_cell.angle_alpha   90.00
_cell.angle_beta   90.00
_cell.angle_gamma   90.00
#
_symmetry.space_group_name_H-M   'P 1'
#
loop_
_entity.id
_entity.type
_entity.pdbx_description
1 polymer ?
#
loop_
_entity_poly.entity_id
_entity_poly.type
_entity_poly.pdbx_seq_one_letter_code
_entity_poly.pdbx_strand_id
1 'polypeptide(L)'
;MESEALAAMATFGVLLTCPMDAYLESELEKRFRLLRLWETPPDQRERFLSANAGEIRAVVGNTAVGADAGTIELLPRLEIVSSFSVGLDKVDLARCREKGIRVTNTPDVLTDDVADLAVGLAIAVLRRICAADGYVRSGAWKRDGDYRLTSQNLVVLPKEHTSKELGNSGVVSAINFSLFVILAVRDSLEFKKLLANAFEDVEH
;
A
#
# COMPACT_ATOMS: atom_id res chain seq x y z
N MET A 1 -1.15 -36.94 -7.87
CA MET A 1 -0.36 -35.85 -8.49
C MET A 1 -0.54 -34.52 -7.75
N GLU A 2 -1.75 -33.95 -7.61
CA GLU A 2 -1.95 -32.72 -6.81
C GLU A 2 -1.61 -32.89 -5.31
N SER A 3 -1.91 -34.06 -4.73
CA SER A 3 -1.62 -34.39 -3.33
C SER A 3 -0.12 -34.54 -3.01
N GLU A 4 0.72 -34.87 -3.99
CA GLU A 4 2.18 -34.93 -3.82
C GLU A 4 2.83 -33.55 -3.99
N ALA A 5 2.29 -32.70 -4.86
CA ALA A 5 2.73 -31.31 -5.00
C ALA A 5 2.43 -30.48 -3.72
N LEU A 6 1.28 -30.73 -3.09
CA LEU A 6 0.87 -30.10 -1.83
C LEU A 6 1.71 -30.59 -0.63
N ALA A 7 2.15 -31.86 -0.65
CA ALA A 7 3.03 -32.44 0.38
C ALA A 7 4.52 -32.12 0.15
N ALA A 8 4.93 -31.89 -1.11
CA ALA A 8 6.26 -31.44 -1.49
C ALA A 8 6.49 -29.93 -1.27
N MET A 9 5.46 -29.17 -0.91
CA MET A 9 5.60 -27.87 -0.24
C MET A 9 6.12 -28.05 1.18
N ALA A 10 7.33 -28.61 1.31
CA ALA A 10 8.15 -28.45 2.51
C ALA A 10 8.12 -26.97 2.87
N THR A 11 7.40 -26.69 3.96
CA THR A 11 6.72 -25.42 4.19
C THR A 11 7.75 -24.35 4.49
N PHE A 12 8.14 -23.59 3.48
CA PHE A 12 9.17 -22.59 3.66
C PHE A 12 8.68 -21.45 4.54
N GLY A 13 9.64 -20.81 5.21
CA GLY A 13 9.37 -19.72 6.13
C GLY A 13 8.92 -18.46 5.39
N VAL A 14 7.81 -17.90 5.85
CA VAL A 14 7.34 -16.57 5.44
C VAL A 14 7.46 -15.65 6.64
N LEU A 15 8.28 -14.62 6.52
CA LEU A 15 8.43 -13.59 7.55
C LEU A 15 7.39 -12.48 7.33
N LEU A 16 6.51 -12.27 8.29
CA LEU A 16 5.56 -11.15 8.30
C LEU A 16 6.11 -10.05 9.23
N THR A 17 6.32 -8.84 8.69
CA THR A 17 7.11 -7.80 9.40
C THR A 17 6.32 -7.08 10.50
N CYS A 18 5.01 -6.95 10.35
CA CYS A 18 4.12 -6.30 11.29
C CYS A 18 2.69 -6.87 11.16
N PRO A 19 1.83 -6.74 12.19
CA PRO A 19 0.43 -7.13 12.08
C PRO A 19 -0.27 -6.16 11.10
N MET A 20 -0.77 -6.69 9.98
CA MET A 20 -1.38 -5.91 8.90
C MET A 20 -2.87 -6.17 8.78
N ASP A 21 -3.25 -7.39 8.44
CA ASP A 21 -4.63 -7.81 8.20
C ASP A 21 -4.83 -9.25 8.68
N ALA A 22 -5.94 -9.49 9.38
CA ALA A 22 -6.22 -10.77 10.01
C ALA A 22 -6.54 -11.88 8.99
N TYR A 23 -7.13 -11.51 7.84
CA TYR A 23 -7.41 -12.45 6.77
C TYR A 23 -6.10 -12.89 6.10
N LEU A 24 -5.23 -11.94 5.73
CA LEU A 24 -3.90 -12.24 5.20
C LEU A 24 -3.11 -13.16 6.14
N GLU A 25 -3.09 -12.85 7.43
CA GLU A 25 -2.40 -13.66 8.43
C GLU A 25 -2.92 -15.10 8.46
N SER A 26 -4.26 -15.28 8.53
CA SER A 26 -4.89 -16.60 8.52
C SER A 26 -4.58 -17.39 7.24
N GLU A 27 -4.60 -16.73 6.09
CA GLU A 27 -4.33 -17.35 4.81
C GLU A 27 -2.84 -17.74 4.63
N LEU A 28 -1.93 -16.95 5.19
CA LEU A 28 -0.50 -17.29 5.21
C LEU A 28 -0.21 -18.46 6.16
N GLU A 29 -0.81 -18.48 7.36
CA GLU A 29 -0.61 -19.55 8.34
C GLU A 29 -1.12 -20.91 7.85
N LYS A 30 -2.19 -20.93 7.04
CA LYS A 30 -2.70 -22.16 6.41
C LYS A 30 -1.76 -22.74 5.34
N ARG A 31 -0.97 -21.89 4.67
CA ARG A 31 -0.19 -22.27 3.47
C ARG A 31 1.32 -22.34 3.72
N PHE A 32 1.81 -21.64 4.74
CA PHE A 32 3.24 -21.44 4.98
C PHE A 32 3.59 -21.51 6.47
N ARG A 33 4.89 -21.65 6.76
CA ARG A 33 5.40 -21.52 8.13
C ARG A 33 5.55 -20.04 8.42
N LEU A 34 4.55 -19.48 9.08
CA LEU A 34 4.50 -18.04 9.37
C LEU A 34 5.40 -17.68 10.54
N LEU A 35 6.30 -16.72 10.33
CA LEU A 35 7.20 -16.15 11.31
C LEU A 35 6.82 -14.69 11.54
N ARG A 36 6.44 -14.34 12.76
CA ARG A 36 5.92 -13.01 13.12
C ARG A 36 7.02 -12.17 13.75
N LEU A 37 7.48 -11.14 13.03
CA LEU A 37 8.61 -10.33 13.50
C LEU A 37 8.27 -9.50 14.75
N TRP A 38 7.01 -9.10 14.93
CA TRP A 38 6.57 -8.26 16.05
C TRP A 38 6.48 -9.00 17.38
N GLU A 39 6.43 -10.32 17.37
CA GLU A 39 6.49 -11.13 18.59
C GLU A 39 7.90 -11.15 19.18
N THR A 40 8.90 -10.74 18.39
CA THR A 40 10.28 -10.61 18.82
C THR A 40 10.59 -9.16 19.21
N PRO A 41 11.09 -8.91 20.44
CA PRO A 41 11.56 -7.61 20.88
C PRO A 41 12.60 -7.01 19.92
N PRO A 42 12.62 -5.69 19.68
CA PRO A 42 13.53 -5.06 18.71
C PRO A 42 15.01 -5.41 18.88
N ASP A 43 15.49 -5.54 20.12
CA ASP A 43 16.86 -5.91 20.48
C ASP A 43 17.24 -7.35 20.11
N GLN A 44 16.26 -8.21 19.86
CA GLN A 44 16.45 -9.63 19.56
C GLN A 44 16.14 -10.00 18.10
N ARG A 45 15.65 -9.04 17.30
CA ARG A 45 15.23 -9.30 15.91
C ARG A 45 16.34 -9.85 15.05
N GLU A 46 17.55 -9.30 15.12
CA GLU A 46 18.68 -9.79 14.33
C GLU A 46 19.02 -11.25 14.65
N ARG A 47 18.97 -11.62 15.94
CA ARG A 47 19.20 -13.00 16.39
C ARG A 47 18.10 -13.93 15.90
N PHE A 48 16.83 -13.50 15.97
CA PHE A 48 15.70 -14.24 15.46
C PHE A 48 15.78 -14.47 13.94
N LEU A 49 16.12 -13.43 13.18
CA LEU A 49 16.32 -13.52 11.73
C LEU A 49 17.46 -14.47 11.40
N SER A 50 18.59 -14.34 12.10
CA SER A 50 19.75 -15.22 11.92
C SER A 50 19.43 -16.68 12.25
N ALA A 51 18.65 -16.94 13.30
CA ALA A 51 18.25 -18.29 13.69
C ALA A 51 17.33 -18.97 12.66
N ASN A 52 16.51 -18.19 11.96
CA ASN A 52 15.57 -18.68 10.93
C ASN A 52 16.05 -18.43 9.49
N ALA A 53 17.29 -17.94 9.32
CA ALA A 53 17.85 -17.50 8.04
C ALA A 53 17.86 -18.59 6.95
N GLY A 54 18.01 -19.85 7.37
CA GLY A 54 17.99 -21.02 6.48
C GLY A 54 16.59 -21.47 6.05
N GLU A 55 15.53 -20.90 6.61
CA GLU A 55 14.16 -21.33 6.37
C GLU A 55 13.31 -20.25 5.69
N ILE A 56 13.60 -18.98 5.98
CA ILE A 56 12.87 -17.84 5.41
C ILE A 56 13.19 -17.72 3.92
N ARG A 57 12.17 -17.92 3.08
CA ARG A 57 12.24 -17.76 1.62
C ARG A 57 11.39 -16.60 1.10
N ALA A 58 10.48 -16.08 1.92
CA ALA A 58 9.68 -14.91 1.58
C ALA A 58 9.57 -13.93 2.75
N VAL A 59 9.53 -12.63 2.43
CA VAL A 59 9.20 -11.55 3.37
C VAL A 59 7.93 -10.86 2.90
N VAL A 60 7.00 -10.62 3.82
CA VAL A 60 5.78 -9.85 3.61
C VAL A 60 5.85 -8.60 4.48
N GLY A 61 5.93 -7.43 3.83
CA GLY A 61 6.07 -6.12 4.48
C GLY A 61 4.99 -5.12 4.10
N ASN A 62 5.09 -3.89 4.60
CA ASN A 62 4.20 -2.79 4.23
C ASN A 62 4.94 -1.42 4.25
N THR A 63 4.19 -0.32 4.22
CA THR A 63 4.72 1.04 4.26
C THR A 63 5.47 1.41 5.54
N ALA A 64 5.25 0.69 6.64
CA ALA A 64 5.93 0.93 7.91
C ALA A 64 7.22 0.13 8.02
N VAL A 65 7.16 -1.18 7.73
CA VAL A 65 8.30 -2.11 7.85
C VAL A 65 8.36 -3.02 6.62
N GLY A 66 9.42 -2.86 5.84
CA GLY A 66 9.72 -3.65 4.64
C GLY A 66 10.97 -4.53 4.82
N ALA A 67 11.75 -4.68 3.75
CA ALA A 67 13.00 -5.43 3.74
C ALA A 67 14.16 -4.51 3.35
N ASP A 68 14.84 -3.96 4.35
CA ASP A 68 16.03 -3.14 4.14
C ASP A 68 17.27 -3.99 3.86
N ALA A 69 18.39 -3.34 3.53
CA ALA A 69 19.66 -4.02 3.23
C ALA A 69 20.08 -4.98 4.34
N GLY A 70 19.99 -4.56 5.61
CA GLY A 70 20.39 -5.38 6.76
C GLY A 70 19.55 -6.65 6.87
N THR A 71 18.23 -6.52 6.73
CA THR A 71 17.30 -7.65 6.73
C THR A 71 17.59 -8.60 5.56
N ILE A 72 17.84 -8.08 4.37
CA ILE A 72 18.11 -8.89 3.18
C ILE A 72 19.45 -9.67 3.34
N GLU A 73 20.48 -9.05 3.92
CA GLU A 73 21.77 -9.73 4.14
C GLU A 73 21.67 -10.86 5.18
N LEU A 74 20.80 -10.72 6.18
CA LEU A 74 20.55 -11.77 7.19
C LEU A 74 19.77 -12.98 6.65
N LEU A 75 19.15 -12.86 5.48
CA LEU A 75 18.26 -13.86 4.90
C LEU A 75 18.82 -14.39 3.57
N PRO A 76 19.84 -15.29 3.60
CA PRO A 76 20.55 -15.73 2.42
C PRO A 76 19.70 -16.61 1.48
N ARG A 77 18.58 -17.15 1.95
CA ARG A 77 17.63 -17.96 1.15
C ARG A 77 16.39 -17.17 0.72
N LEU A 78 16.38 -15.85 0.91
CA LEU A 78 15.27 -15.01 0.50
C LEU A 78 15.11 -15.04 -1.03
N GLU A 79 13.91 -15.33 -1.51
CA GLU A 79 13.60 -15.42 -2.94
C GLU A 79 12.61 -14.34 -3.39
N ILE A 80 11.77 -13.85 -2.47
CA ILE A 80 10.74 -12.87 -2.77
C ILE A 80 10.45 -11.95 -1.59
N VAL A 81 10.26 -10.66 -1.89
CA VAL A 81 9.67 -9.66 -1.00
C VAL A 81 8.31 -9.27 -1.58
N SER A 82 7.24 -9.45 -0.81
CA SER A 82 5.89 -9.01 -1.16
C SER A 82 5.49 -7.85 -0.26
N SER A 83 5.18 -6.70 -0.85
CA SER A 83 4.76 -5.51 -0.12
C SER A 83 3.24 -5.40 -0.15
N PHE A 84 2.63 -5.36 1.02
CA PHE A 84 1.23 -5.00 1.24
C PHE A 84 1.05 -3.48 1.15
N SER A 85 1.48 -2.91 0.03
CA SER A 85 1.43 -1.49 -0.28
C SER A 85 1.73 -1.26 -1.76
N VAL A 86 1.34 -0.10 -2.30
CA VAL A 86 1.78 0.35 -3.63
C VAL A 86 3.25 0.81 -3.57
N GLY A 87 3.58 1.62 -2.56
CA GLY A 87 4.93 2.16 -2.36
C GLY A 87 5.93 1.10 -1.90
N LEU A 88 7.17 1.22 -2.36
CA LEU A 88 8.28 0.30 -2.09
C LEU A 88 9.43 0.95 -1.33
N ASP A 89 9.21 2.13 -0.71
CA ASP A 89 10.25 2.92 -0.04
C ASP A 89 10.94 2.20 1.14
N LYS A 90 10.31 1.14 1.66
CA LYS A 90 10.83 0.31 2.75
C LYS A 90 11.54 -0.96 2.27
N VAL A 91 11.68 -1.15 0.96
CA VAL A 91 12.37 -2.30 0.37
C VAL A 91 13.63 -1.79 -0.34
N ASP A 92 14.79 -2.36 -0.02
CA ASP A 92 16.01 -2.06 -0.76
C ASP A 92 16.00 -2.79 -2.11
N LEU A 93 15.43 -2.12 -3.12
CA LEU A 93 15.30 -2.66 -4.47
C LEU A 93 16.65 -2.93 -5.14
N ALA A 94 17.68 -2.14 -4.83
CA ALA A 94 19.01 -2.34 -5.38
C ALA A 94 19.60 -3.65 -4.86
N ARG A 95 19.52 -3.87 -3.54
CA ARG A 95 19.98 -5.10 -2.91
C ARG A 95 19.19 -6.33 -3.35
N CYS A 96 17.87 -6.20 -3.48
CA CYS A 96 17.04 -7.27 -4.02
C CYS A 96 17.48 -7.67 -5.43
N ARG A 97 17.75 -6.68 -6.30
CA ARG A 97 18.23 -6.92 -7.66
C ARG A 97 19.60 -7.61 -7.69
N GLU A 98 20.54 -7.16 -6.86
CA GLU A 98 21.88 -7.76 -6.75
C GLU A 98 21.83 -9.24 -6.38
N LYS A 99 20.91 -9.62 -5.49
CA LYS A 99 20.76 -10.99 -4.99
C LYS A 99 19.75 -11.83 -5.79
N GLY A 100 19.14 -11.29 -6.84
CA GLY A 100 18.13 -12.00 -7.64
C GLY A 100 16.80 -12.24 -6.91
N ILE A 101 16.48 -11.41 -5.92
CA ILE A 101 15.27 -11.49 -5.11
C ILE A 101 14.14 -10.77 -5.85
N ARG A 102 13.01 -11.46 -6.03
CA ARG A 102 11.82 -10.88 -6.67
C ARG A 102 11.15 -9.89 -5.72
N VAL A 103 10.60 -8.81 -6.26
CA VAL A 103 9.81 -7.84 -5.47
C VAL A 103 8.43 -7.70 -6.11
N THR A 104 7.39 -7.78 -5.28
CA THR A 104 6.00 -7.59 -5.68
C THR A 104 5.34 -6.58 -4.76
N ASN A 105 4.35 -5.87 -5.27
CA ASN A 105 3.55 -4.87 -4.56
C ASN A 105 2.07 -5.04 -4.95
N THR A 106 1.20 -4.20 -4.40
CA THR A 106 -0.25 -4.24 -4.68
C THR A 106 -0.71 -2.98 -5.44
N PRO A 107 -0.29 -2.78 -6.71
CA PRO A 107 -0.74 -1.65 -7.51
C PRO A 107 -2.22 -1.81 -7.88
N ASP A 108 -2.87 -0.71 -8.24
CA ASP A 108 -4.22 -0.62 -8.80
C ASP A 108 -5.40 -1.08 -7.91
N VAL A 109 -5.18 -1.84 -6.84
CA VAL A 109 -6.28 -2.36 -5.97
C VAL A 109 -6.79 -1.36 -4.92
N LEU A 110 -6.05 -0.28 -4.68
CA LEU A 110 -6.40 0.77 -3.70
C LEU A 110 -6.78 2.10 -4.38
N THR A 111 -6.68 2.17 -5.71
CA THR A 111 -6.79 3.42 -6.46
C THR A 111 -8.15 4.08 -6.27
N ASP A 112 -9.21 3.29 -6.38
CA ASP A 112 -10.59 3.79 -6.30
C ASP A 112 -10.93 4.22 -4.87
N ASP A 113 -10.57 3.43 -3.84
CA ASP A 113 -10.81 3.77 -2.43
C ASP A 113 -10.05 5.05 -2.01
N VAL A 114 -8.82 5.24 -2.49
CA VAL A 114 -8.05 6.44 -2.21
C VAL A 114 -8.66 7.66 -2.90
N ALA A 115 -9.17 7.51 -4.12
CA ALA A 115 -9.87 8.57 -4.84
C ALA A 115 -11.18 8.97 -4.13
N ASP A 116 -11.97 7.99 -3.70
CA ASP A 116 -13.21 8.19 -2.96
C ASP A 116 -12.96 8.91 -1.64
N LEU A 117 -11.92 8.51 -0.90
CA LEU A 117 -11.54 9.18 0.34
C LEU A 117 -11.06 10.62 0.09
N ALA A 118 -10.30 10.87 -0.97
CA ALA A 118 -9.84 12.21 -1.31
C ALA A 118 -11.02 13.16 -1.64
N VAL A 119 -11.98 12.70 -2.44
CA VAL A 119 -13.20 13.45 -2.75
C VAL A 119 -14.06 13.64 -1.49
N GLY A 120 -14.23 12.57 -0.69
CA GLY A 120 -14.95 12.62 0.57
C GLY A 120 -14.38 13.64 1.55
N LEU A 121 -13.04 13.68 1.71
CA LEU A 121 -12.35 14.66 2.54
C LEU A 121 -12.50 16.09 2.00
N ALA A 122 -12.39 16.28 0.68
CA ALA A 122 -12.60 17.59 0.06
C ALA A 122 -14.02 18.12 0.35
N ILE A 123 -15.05 17.29 0.16
CA ILE A 123 -16.43 17.64 0.47
C ILE A 123 -16.60 17.90 1.98
N ALA A 124 -16.06 17.04 2.83
CA ALA A 124 -16.17 17.14 4.28
C ALA A 124 -15.59 18.45 4.82
N VAL A 125 -14.44 18.90 4.28
CA VAL A 125 -13.82 20.17 4.64
C VAL A 125 -14.62 21.35 4.08
N LEU A 126 -14.90 21.36 2.78
CA LEU A 126 -15.56 22.48 2.11
C LEU A 126 -16.98 22.72 2.63
N ARG A 127 -17.70 21.66 3.01
CA ARG A 127 -19.06 21.72 3.58
C ARG A 127 -19.10 21.62 5.09
N ARG A 128 -17.92 21.57 5.73
CA ARG A 128 -17.76 21.47 7.19
C ARG A 128 -18.59 20.34 7.81
N ILE A 129 -18.68 19.19 7.14
CA ILE A 129 -19.56 18.07 7.52
C ILE A 129 -19.30 17.64 8.97
N CYS A 130 -18.03 17.45 9.36
CA CYS A 130 -17.70 17.02 10.72
C CYS A 130 -18.12 18.05 11.79
N ALA A 131 -18.01 19.35 11.48
CA ALA A 131 -18.43 20.40 12.41
C ALA A 131 -19.96 20.55 12.48
N ALA A 132 -20.65 20.33 11.36
CA ALA A 132 -22.11 20.28 11.31
C ALA A 132 -22.66 19.07 12.08
N ASP A 133 -22.05 17.88 11.95
CA ASP A 133 -22.41 16.69 12.74
C ASP A 133 -22.27 16.97 14.25
N GLY A 134 -21.14 17.53 14.69
CA GLY A 134 -20.95 17.94 16.09
C GLY A 134 -21.97 18.97 16.57
N TYR A 135 -22.33 19.94 15.70
CA TYR A 135 -23.34 20.96 16.01
C TYR A 135 -24.72 20.34 16.26
N VAL A 136 -25.14 19.41 15.39
CA VAL A 136 -26.42 18.69 15.56
C VAL A 136 -26.40 17.83 16.82
N ARG A 137 -25.32 17.07 17.05
CA ARG A 137 -25.20 16.20 18.24
C ARG A 137 -25.20 16.97 19.56
N SER A 138 -24.69 18.20 19.58
CA SER A 138 -24.73 19.07 20.78
C SER A 138 -26.12 19.67 21.07
N GLY A 139 -27.12 19.40 20.22
CA GLY A 139 -28.46 19.97 20.32
C GLY A 139 -28.54 21.46 19.95
N ALA A 140 -27.43 22.06 19.51
CA ALA A 140 -27.37 23.46 19.12
C ALA A 140 -28.31 23.78 17.96
N TRP A 141 -28.58 22.84 17.06
CA TRP A 141 -29.56 23.08 16.00
C TRP A 141 -30.96 23.37 16.54
N LYS A 142 -31.39 22.65 17.59
CA LYS A 142 -32.69 22.88 18.24
C LYS A 142 -32.72 24.18 19.05
N ARG A 143 -31.58 24.57 19.62
CA ARG A 143 -31.46 25.71 20.55
C ARG A 143 -31.17 27.04 19.83
N ASP A 144 -30.24 27.01 18.89
CA ASP A 144 -29.59 28.16 18.26
C ASP A 144 -29.99 28.32 16.77
N GLY A 145 -30.71 27.34 16.21
CA GLY A 145 -31.19 27.37 14.82
C GLY A 145 -30.16 26.84 13.81
N ASP A 146 -30.37 27.17 12.54
CA ASP A 146 -29.67 26.53 11.42
C ASP A 146 -28.15 26.70 11.44
N TYR A 147 -27.44 25.64 11.03
CA TYR A 147 -25.99 25.68 10.87
C TYR A 147 -25.59 26.50 9.64
N ARG A 148 -24.58 27.36 9.79
CA ARG A 148 -24.16 28.30 8.75
C ARG A 148 -23.73 27.59 7.45
N LEU A 149 -24.32 28.01 6.33
CA LEU A 149 -23.93 27.55 5.00
C LEU A 149 -22.53 28.03 4.62
N THR A 150 -21.78 27.16 3.95
CA THR A 150 -20.44 27.44 3.42
C THR A 150 -20.55 28.08 2.03
N SER A 151 -19.74 29.09 1.73
CA SER A 151 -19.73 29.79 0.43
C SER A 151 -18.66 29.30 -0.55
N GLN A 152 -18.06 28.12 -0.31
CA GLN A 152 -16.98 27.60 -1.15
C GLN A 152 -17.48 26.61 -2.20
N ASN A 153 -16.96 26.74 -3.42
CA ASN A 153 -17.25 25.87 -4.56
C ASN A 153 -16.09 24.89 -4.75
N LEU A 154 -16.42 23.60 -4.94
CA LEU A 154 -15.46 22.58 -5.35
C LEU A 154 -15.43 22.54 -6.89
N VAL A 155 -14.24 22.66 -7.49
CA VAL A 155 -14.04 22.48 -8.94
C VAL A 155 -13.07 21.32 -9.13
N VAL A 156 -13.51 20.28 -9.81
CA VAL A 156 -12.66 19.15 -10.23
C VAL A 156 -12.34 19.35 -11.71
N LEU A 157 -11.07 19.61 -12.04
CA LEU A 157 -10.65 19.87 -13.43
C LEU A 157 -10.16 18.59 -14.12
N PRO A 158 -10.59 18.32 -15.36
CA PRO A 158 -10.02 17.25 -16.19
C PRO A 158 -8.60 17.59 -16.67
N LYS A 159 -7.79 16.54 -16.92
CA LYS A 159 -6.34 16.56 -17.17
C LYS A 159 -5.87 17.54 -18.27
N GLU A 160 -6.71 17.83 -19.26
CA GLU A 160 -6.29 18.44 -20.53
C GLU A 160 -6.21 19.99 -20.58
N HIS A 161 -6.43 20.69 -19.45
CA HIS A 161 -6.43 22.16 -19.42
C HIS A 161 -5.34 22.81 -18.54
N THR A 162 -4.35 22.05 -18.05
CA THR A 162 -3.42 22.53 -17.01
C THR A 162 -2.24 23.38 -17.49
N SER A 163 -2.07 23.66 -18.78
CA SER A 163 -0.89 24.40 -19.27
C SER A 163 -1.15 25.80 -19.82
N LYS A 164 -2.39 26.20 -20.13
CA LYS A 164 -2.68 27.49 -20.79
C LYS A 164 -3.49 28.51 -19.98
N GLU A 165 -4.14 28.11 -18.90
CA GLU A 165 -4.97 29.02 -18.09
C GLU A 165 -4.38 29.39 -16.71
N LEU A 166 -3.14 29.00 -16.41
CA LEU A 166 -2.44 29.42 -15.18
C LEU A 166 -1.90 30.86 -15.22
N GLY A 167 -2.63 31.75 -15.89
CA GLY A 167 -2.46 33.19 -15.79
C GLY A 167 -3.52 33.78 -14.87
N ASN A 168 -3.13 34.15 -13.66
CA ASN A 168 -3.74 35.25 -12.88
C ASN A 168 -4.88 34.99 -11.89
N SER A 169 -4.94 33.85 -11.18
CA SER A 169 -5.77 33.77 -9.96
C SER A 169 -5.05 33.11 -8.79
N GLY A 170 -4.96 33.85 -7.69
CA GLY A 170 -4.20 33.56 -6.46
C GLY A 170 -4.71 32.37 -5.61
N VAL A 171 -5.18 31.30 -6.24
CA VAL A 171 -5.67 30.07 -5.59
C VAL A 171 -4.55 29.02 -5.44
N VAL A 172 -3.39 29.22 -6.07
CA VAL A 172 -2.35 28.19 -6.22
C VAL A 172 -1.46 27.99 -4.97
N SER A 173 -1.55 28.82 -3.93
CA SER A 173 -0.62 28.72 -2.81
C SER A 173 -0.89 27.59 -1.79
N ALA A 174 -2.05 26.92 -1.84
CA ALA A 174 -2.41 25.93 -0.81
C ALA A 174 -2.64 24.49 -1.34
N ILE A 175 -2.59 24.27 -2.65
CA ILE A 175 -2.89 22.96 -3.28
C ILE A 175 -1.63 22.33 -3.89
N ASN A 176 -0.43 22.78 -3.48
CA ASN A 176 0.81 22.25 -4.04
C ASN A 176 1.35 20.97 -3.36
N PHE A 177 0.59 20.35 -2.44
CA PHE A 177 0.98 19.05 -1.87
C PHE A 177 0.03 17.90 -2.22
N SER A 178 -1.25 18.19 -2.49
CA SER A 178 -2.24 17.15 -2.78
C SER A 178 -2.35 16.80 -4.27
N LEU A 179 -1.91 17.68 -5.18
CA LEU A 179 -1.99 17.42 -6.63
C LEU A 179 -0.94 16.39 -7.12
N PHE A 180 0.08 16.11 -6.30
CA PHE A 180 1.13 15.15 -6.66
C PHE A 180 0.67 13.69 -6.59
N VAL A 181 -0.32 13.38 -5.74
CA VAL A 181 -0.85 12.01 -5.57
C VAL A 181 -1.76 11.61 -6.75
N ILE A 182 -2.47 12.57 -7.35
CA ILE A 182 -3.39 12.33 -8.48
C ILE A 182 -2.63 12.13 -9.80
N LEU A 183 -1.39 12.63 -9.92
CA LEU A 183 -0.59 12.56 -11.14
C LEU A 183 0.14 11.22 -11.35
N ALA A 184 0.26 10.36 -10.34
CA ALA A 184 1.05 9.13 -10.41
C ALA A 184 0.30 7.89 -10.91
N VAL A 185 -1.02 7.94 -11.10
CA VAL A 185 -1.84 6.73 -11.32
C VAL A 185 -2.52 6.77 -12.69
N ARG A 186 -1.74 6.61 -13.76
CA ARG A 186 -2.32 6.40 -15.10
C ARG A 186 -1.33 5.76 -16.09
N ASP A 187 -0.98 4.50 -15.89
CA ASP A 187 -0.58 3.66 -17.04
C ASP A 187 -0.90 2.16 -16.84
N SER A 188 -2.20 1.86 -16.78
CA SER A 188 -2.76 0.51 -16.62
C SER A 188 -2.97 -0.24 -17.95
N LEU A 189 -2.56 0.33 -19.09
CA LEU A 189 -2.78 -0.27 -20.43
C LEU A 189 -1.61 -1.13 -20.95
N GLU A 190 -0.40 -0.96 -20.43
CA GLU A 190 0.73 -1.85 -20.73
C GLU A 190 0.70 -3.16 -19.92
N PHE A 191 -0.04 -3.19 -18.79
CA PHE A 191 -0.16 -4.36 -17.92
C PHE A 191 -0.97 -5.52 -18.52
N LYS A 192 -2.03 -5.22 -19.31
CA LYS A 192 -2.78 -6.27 -20.03
C LYS A 192 -1.95 -6.91 -21.15
N LYS A 193 -1.01 -6.18 -21.75
CA LYS A 193 -0.09 -6.74 -22.75
C LYS A 193 1.00 -7.60 -22.10
N LEU A 194 1.49 -7.17 -20.93
CA LEU A 194 2.52 -7.92 -20.20
C LEU A 194 1.99 -9.27 -19.66
N LEU A 195 0.73 -9.32 -19.20
CA LEU A 195 0.10 -10.54 -18.71
C LEU A 195 -0.29 -11.53 -19.82
N ALA A 196 -0.60 -11.07 -21.03
CA ALA A 196 -0.89 -11.95 -22.17
C ALA A 196 0.39 -12.65 -22.68
N ASN A 197 1.53 -11.96 -22.68
CA ASN A 197 2.80 -12.53 -23.16
C ASN A 197 3.49 -13.43 -22.11
N ALA A 198 3.21 -13.25 -20.82
CA ALA A 198 3.87 -14.02 -19.75
C ALA A 198 3.37 -15.48 -19.61
N PHE A 199 2.28 -15.86 -20.30
CA PHE A 199 1.68 -17.19 -20.23
C PHE A 199 1.73 -17.99 -21.55
N GLU A 200 2.21 -17.42 -22.67
CA GLU A 200 2.38 -18.15 -23.95
C GLU A 200 3.78 -18.75 -24.15
N ASP A 201 4.81 -18.33 -23.40
CA ASP A 201 6.20 -18.80 -23.61
C ASP A 201 6.59 -20.06 -22.79
N VAL A 202 5.64 -20.97 -22.51
CA VAL A 202 5.93 -22.27 -21.83
C VAL A 202 5.65 -23.49 -22.72
N GLU A 203 5.42 -23.31 -24.01
CA GLU A 203 5.56 -24.39 -25.00
C GLU A 203 6.40 -23.91 -26.20
N HIS A 204 7.73 -24.04 -26.10
CA HIS A 204 8.65 -24.62 -27.10
C HIS A 204 10.11 -24.55 -26.61
#